data_AF-A0A430QR47-F1
#
_entry.id   AF-A0A430QR47-F1
#
_cell.length_a   1.000
_cell.length_b   1.000
_cell.length_c   1.000
_cell.angle_alpha   90.00
_cell.angle_beta   90.00
_cell.angle_gamma   90.00
#
_symmetry.space_group_name_H-M   'P 1'
#
loop_
_entity.id
_entity.type
_entity.pdbx_description
1 polymer ?
#
loop_
_entity_poly.entity_id
_entity_poly.type
_entity_poly.pdbx_seq_one_letter_code
_entity_poly.pdbx_strand_id
1 'polypeptide(L)' 'MNLETSLQMEYGTFVHLSDHTGTYSRCLLASIAMEKLLGCNVEEFLHLPLEKRVRLKWEFCLRRFKVGLLLFYVLQYLV' A
#
# COMPACT_ATOMS: atom_id res chain seq x y z
N MET A 1 0.51 -3.14 35.55
CA MET A 1 1.15 -2.77 34.27
C MET A 1 0.03 -2.39 33.33
N ASN A 2 -0.10 -1.11 33.02
CA ASN A 2 -1.10 -0.63 32.07
C ASN A 2 -0.67 -1.12 30.68
N LEU A 3 -1.44 -2.02 30.08
CA LEU A 3 -1.35 -2.32 28.66
C LEU A 3 -2.03 -1.16 27.93
N GLU A 4 -1.35 -0.01 27.85
CA GLU A 4 -1.67 0.95 26.80
C GLU A 4 -1.35 0.22 25.49
N THR A 5 -2.41 -0.24 24.82
CA THR A 5 -2.31 -0.76 23.47
C THR A 5 -1.86 0.41 22.62
N SER A 6 -0.57 0.45 22.26
CA SER A 6 -0.06 1.42 21.29
C SER A 6 -0.85 1.19 20.01
N LEU A 7 -1.70 2.15 19.64
CA LEU A 7 -2.44 2.13 18.39
C LEU A 7 -1.43 2.24 17.25
N GLN A 8 -1.10 1.09 16.66
CA GLN A 8 -0.20 1.06 15.52
C GLN A 8 -0.99 1.43 14.26
N MET A 9 -0.60 2.53 13.62
CA MET A 9 -1.19 2.97 12.38
C MET A 9 -0.63 2.17 11.21
N GLU A 10 -1.48 1.81 10.25
CA GLU A 10 -1.08 1.07 9.05
C GLU A 10 -1.65 1.71 7.78
N TYR A 11 -0.92 1.59 6.68
CA TYR A 11 -1.43 1.93 5.36
C TYR A 11 -2.42 0.88 4.86
N GLY A 12 -3.67 1.30 4.62
CA GLY A 12 -4.70 0.51 3.93
C GLY A 12 -4.79 0.83 2.43
N THR A 13 -3.68 0.77 1.70
CA THR A 13 -3.62 1.27 0.31
C THR A 13 -4.01 0.19 -0.71
N PHE A 14 -5.02 0.47 -1.52
CA PHE A 14 -5.36 -0.33 -2.69
C PHE A 14 -4.75 0.29 -3.95
N VAL A 15 -4.17 -0.55 -4.81
CA VAL A 15 -3.57 -0.15 -6.08
C VAL A 15 -4.08 -1.00 -7.24
N HIS A 16 -4.01 -0.44 -8.45
CA HIS A 16 -4.21 -1.19 -9.68
C HIS A 16 -2.83 -1.48 -10.28
N LEU A 17 -2.60 -2.74 -10.64
CA LEU A 17 -1.35 -3.19 -11.23
C LEU A 17 -1.62 -3.53 -12.69
N SER A 18 -1.08 -2.73 -13.59
CA SER A 18 -1.27 -2.86 -15.03
C SER A 18 0.03 -3.21 -15.73
N ASP A 19 -0.04 -4.16 -16.65
CA ASP A 19 1.01 -4.41 -17.64
C ASP A 19 0.38 -4.58 -19.04
N HIS A 20 1.17 -5.03 -20.01
CA HIS A 20 0.70 -5.23 -21.38
C HIS A 20 -0.33 -6.37 -21.53
N THR A 21 -0.49 -7.22 -20.53
CA THR A 21 -1.42 -8.38 -20.54
C THR A 21 -2.76 -8.06 -19.90
N GLY A 22 -2.83 -7.02 -19.07
CA GLY A 22 -4.07 -6.62 -18.40
C GLY A 22 -3.84 -5.81 -17.15
N THR A 23 -4.88 -5.74 -16.31
CA THR A 23 -4.84 -5.01 -15.03
C THR A 23 -5.45 -5.84 -13.91
N TYR A 24 -4.67 -6.10 -12.87
CA TYR A 24 -5.19 -6.56 -11.59
C TYR A 24 -5.68 -5.37 -10.78
N SER A 25 -6.96 -5.41 -10.40
CA SER A 25 -7.60 -4.29 -9.71
C SER A 25 -7.73 -4.51 -8.21
N ARG A 26 -7.66 -3.42 -7.44
CA ARG A 26 -7.82 -3.42 -5.97
C ARG A 26 -6.87 -4.40 -5.28
N CYS A 27 -5.62 -4.44 -5.71
CA CYS A 27 -4.58 -5.16 -4.99
C CYS A 27 -4.25 -4.42 -3.69
N LEU A 28 -4.36 -5.09 -2.55
CA LEU A 28 -3.91 -4.53 -1.28
C LEU A 28 -2.38 -4.49 -1.27
N LEU A 29 -1.82 -3.30 -1.08
CA LEU A 29 -0.40 -3.13 -0.83
C LEU A 29 -0.19 -3.03 0.68
N ALA A 30 0.43 -4.07 1.26
CA ALA A 30 0.62 -4.18 2.70
C ALA A 30 1.38 -2.97 3.27
N SER A 31 1.10 -2.60 4.52
CA SER A 31 1.68 -1.41 5.16
C SER A 31 3.20 -1.38 5.07
N ILE A 32 3.86 -2.50 5.38
CA ILE A 32 5.32 -2.63 5.28
C ILE A 32 5.87 -2.36 3.87
N ALA A 33 5.13 -2.72 2.82
CA ALA A 33 5.53 -2.45 1.45
C ALA A 33 5.34 -0.96 1.10
N MET A 34 4.26 -0.35 1.59
CA MET A 34 4.01 1.10 1.46
C MET A 34 5.07 1.94 2.16
N GLU A 35 5.43 1.59 3.39
CA GLU A 35 6.47 2.28 4.17
C GLU A 35 7.82 2.22 3.47
N LYS A 36 8.20 1.04 2.99
CA LYS A 36 9.44 0.85 2.22
C LYS A 36 9.45 1.65 0.91
N LEU A 37 8.29 1.73 0.26
CA LEU A 37 8.13 2.45 -1.00
C LEU A 37 8.19 3.98 -0.81
N LEU A 38 7.54 4.50 0.23
CA LEU A 38 7.47 5.93 0.53
C LEU A 38 8.68 6.43 1.35
N GLY A 39 9.41 5.52 1.99
CA GLY A 39 10.54 5.83 2.87
C GLY A 39 10.13 6.46 4.21
N CYS A 40 8.87 6.28 4.62
CA CYS A 40 8.34 6.81 5.88
C CYS A 40 7.16 5.98 6.41
N ASN A 41 7.00 5.96 7.73
CA ASN A 41 5.84 5.33 8.39
C ASN A 41 4.56 6.19 8.25
N VAL A 42 3.43 5.67 8.71
CA VAL A 42 2.13 6.36 8.57
C VAL A 42 2.11 7.71 9.29
N GLU A 43 2.66 7.77 10.50
CA GLU A 43 2.70 8.99 11.31
C GLU A 43 3.55 10.07 10.63
N GLU A 44 4.75 9.72 10.18
CA GLU A 44 5.64 10.60 9.42
C GLU A 44 4.96 11.14 8.15
N PHE A 45 4.27 10.26 7.41
CA PHE A 45 3.55 10.66 6.19
C PHE A 45 2.41 11.64 6.46
N LEU A 46 1.67 11.47 7.56
CA LEU A 46 0.59 12.38 7.93
C LEU A 46 1.10 13.78 8.28
N HIS A 47 2.33 13.89 8.77
CA HIS A 47 2.98 15.17 9.06
C HIS A 47 3.62 15.84 7.83
N LEU A 48 3.69 15.15 6.67
CA LEU A 48 4.22 15.76 5.46
C LEU A 48 3.29 16.85 4.90
N PRO A 49 3.84 17.98 4.41
CA PRO A 49 3.11 18.94 3.61
C PRO A 49 2.38 18.26 2.44
N LEU A 50 1.20 18.79 2.08
CA LEU A 50 0.39 18.24 0.98
C LEU A 50 1.19 18.08 -0.31
N GLU A 51 2.02 19.06 -0.66
CA GLU A 51 2.88 19.04 -1.85
C GLU A 51 3.83 17.83 -1.86
N LYS A 52 4.44 17.51 -0.72
CA LYS A 52 5.32 16.33 -0.59
C LYS A 52 4.53 15.03 -0.76
N ARG A 53 3.33 14.93 -0.16
CA ARG A 53 2.45 13.74 -0.31
C ARG A 53 2.03 13.55 -1.76
N VAL A 54 1.66 14.63 -2.46
CA VAL A 54 1.32 14.60 -3.89
C VAL A 54 2.51 14.16 -4.73
N ARG A 55 3.70 14.69 -4.46
CA ARG A 55 4.92 14.29 -5.16
C ARG A 55 5.21 12.80 -4.97
N LEU A 56 5.15 12.28 -3.74
CA LEU A 56 5.35 10.86 -3.45
C LEU A 56 4.36 9.97 -4.21
N LYS A 57 3.07 10.34 -4.25
CA LYS A 57 2.06 9.62 -5.03
C LYS A 57 2.46 9.52 -6.50
N TRP A 58 2.90 10.63 -7.11
CA TRP A 58 3.26 10.63 -8.53
C TRP A 58 4.57 9.89 -8.80
N GLU A 59 5.58 10.02 -7.93
CA GLU A 59 6.80 9.22 -8.04
C GLU A 59 6.51 7.72 -7.96
N PHE A 60 5.55 7.31 -7.14
CA PHE A 60 5.05 5.95 -7.13
C PHE A 60 4.33 5.57 -8.43
N CYS A 61 3.29 6.31 -8.83
CA CYS A 61 2.46 5.92 -10.01
C CYS A 61 3.23 5.93 -11.34
N LEU A 62 4.31 6.70 -11.47
CA LEU A 62 5.09 6.82 -12.70
C LEU A 62 6.24 5.81 -12.82
N ARG A 63 6.50 5.01 -11.77
CA ARG A 63 7.55 4.00 -11.77
C ARG A 63 7.01 2.63 -12.19
N ARG A 64 7.83 1.87 -12.92
CA ARG A 64 7.60 0.44 -13.16
C ARG A 64 8.22 -0.37 -12.03
N PHE A 65 7.46 -1.32 -11.49
CA PHE A 65 7.90 -2.18 -10.40
C PHE A 65 7.90 -3.64 -10.84
N LYS A 66 8.80 -4.43 -10.25
CA LYS A 66 8.65 -5.89 -10.19
C LYS A 66 7.83 -6.19 -8.94
N VAL A 67 6.70 -6.87 -9.11
CA VAL A 67 5.75 -7.17 -8.01
C VAL A 67 5.63 -8.67 -7.83
N GLY A 68 5.68 -9.13 -6.58
CA GLY A 68 5.30 -10.48 -6.19
C GLY A 68 3.86 -10.47 -5.69
N LEU A 69 2.99 -11.25 -6.31
CA LEU A 69 1.59 -11.36 -5.91
C LEU A 69 1.41 -12.57 -5.00
N LEU A 70 0.81 -12.35 -3.82
CA LEU A 70 0.33 -13.43 -2.97
C LEU A 70 -1.18 -13.58 -3.21
N LEU A 71 -1.56 -14.67 -3.88
CA LEU A 71 -2.95 -15.00 -4.13
C LEU A 71 -3.49 -15.80 -2.94
N PHE A 72 -4.34 -15.15 -2.14
CA PHE A 72 -5.16 -15.87 -1.19
C PHE A 72 -6.37 -16.43 -1.94
N TYR A 73 -6.33 -17.72 -2.26
CA TYR A 73 -7.51 -18.42 -2.75
C TYR A 73 -8.52 -18.49 -1.61
N VAL A 74 -9.49 -17.58 -1.61
CA VAL A 74 -10.74 -17.84 -0.91
C VAL A 74 -11.46 -18.84 -1.80
N LEU A 75 -11.58 -20.09 -1.36
CA LEU A 75 -12.47 -21.06 -1.98
C LEU A 75 -13.88 -20.47 -1.94
N GLN A 76 -14.28 -19.81 -3.03
CA GLN A 76 -15.62 -19.32 -3.22
C GLN A 76 -16.50 -20.52 -3.61
N TYR A 77 -16.66 -21.47 -2.67
CA TYR A 77 -17.83 -22.33 -2.68
C TYR A 77 -18.97 -21.48 -2.14
N LEU A 78 -19.72 -20.85 -3.04
CA LEU A 78 -21.13 -20.46 -2.89
C LEU A 78 -21.52 -19.59 -4.10
N VAL A 79 -21.81 -20.26 -5.22
CA VAL A 79 -23.01 -20.02 -6.03
C VAL A 79 -23.55 -21.39 -6.41
#